data_AF-A0A926EV14-F1
#
_entry.id   AF-A0A926EV14-F1
#
_cell.length_a   1.000
_cell.length_b   1.000
_cell.length_c   1.000
_cell.angle_alpha   90.00
_cell.angle_beta   90.00
_cell.angle_gamma   90.00
#
_symmetry.space_group_name_H-M   'P 1'
#
loop_
_entity.id
_entity.type
_entity.pdbx_description
1 polymer ?
#
loop_
_entity_poly.entity_id
_entity_poly.type
_entity_poly.pdbx_seq_one_letter_code
_entity_poly.pdbx_strand_id
1 'polypeptide(L)' 'MKRYEYKFIKEGIKIGFDTNKKIEEAENEWNELGNQGWKFCKEGNGVMVFIRELDE' A
#
# COMPACT_ATOMS: atom_id res chain seq x y z
N MET A 1 -3.95 25.44 -1.70
CA MET A 1 -4.51 24.44 -2.65
C MET A 1 -4.07 23.08 -2.13
N LYS A 2 -4.96 22.12 -1.92
CA LYS A 2 -4.60 20.86 -1.22
C LYS A 2 -3.49 20.12 -1.97
N ARG A 3 -2.45 19.67 -1.23
CA ARG A 3 -1.32 18.91 -1.77
C ARG A 3 -1.39 17.47 -1.27
N TYR A 4 -0.96 16.54 -2.11
CA TYR A 4 -1.02 15.11 -1.83
C TYR A 4 0.31 14.44 -2.17
N GLU A 5 0.70 13.47 -1.34
CA GLU A 5 1.76 12.51 -1.64
C GLU A 5 1.16 11.18 -2.08
N TYR A 6 1.89 10.49 -2.95
CA TYR A 6 1.50 9.18 -3.48
C TYR A 6 2.59 8.14 -3.17
N LYS A 7 2.18 6.95 -2.73
CA LYS A 7 3.06 5.79 -2.54
C LYS A 7 2.56 4.63 -3.39
N PHE A 8 3.48 3.99 -4.12
CA PHE A 8 3.19 2.89 -5.04
C PHE A 8 3.86 1.62 -4.53
N ILE A 9 3.07 0.58 -4.28
CA ILE A 9 3.54 -0.71 -3.76
C ILE A 9 3.26 -1.77 -4.80
N LYS A 10 4.30 -2.45 -5.28
CA LYS A 10 4.13 -3.55 -6.23
C LYS A 10 3.59 -4.76 -5.50
N GLU A 11 2.47 -5.29 -5.97
CA GLU A 11 2.00 -6.61 -5.57
C GLU A 11 3.00 -7.63 -6.13
N GLY A 12 3.72 -8.29 -5.23
CA GLY A 12 4.74 -9.25 -5.61
C GLY A 12 4.11 -10.49 -6.26
N ILE A 13 3.95 -10.51 -7.59
CA ILE A 13 3.70 -11.75 -8.32
C ILE A 13 5.00 -12.55 -8.32
N LYS A 14 5.24 -13.33 -7.27
CA LYS A 14 6.27 -14.37 -7.25
C LYS A 14 5.59 -15.73 -7.20
N ILE A 15 5.60 -16.39 -8.36
CA ILE A 15 5.19 -17.77 -8.59
C ILE A 15 5.91 -18.66 -7.57
N GLY A 16 5.14 -19.28 -6.68
CA GLY A 16 5.62 -20.26 -5.70
C GLY A 16 5.70 -19.75 -4.25
N PHE A 17 5.24 -20.61 -3.35
CA PHE A 17 5.39 -20.60 -1.90
C PHE A 17 4.51 -19.64 -1.07
N ASP A 18 3.79 -20.30 -0.14
CA ASP A 18 3.05 -19.86 1.04
C ASP A 18 2.25 -18.55 0.97
N THR A 19 1.00 -18.66 0.54
CA THR A 19 0.08 -17.53 0.38
C THR A 19 -0.29 -16.89 1.73
N ASN A 20 -0.43 -17.67 2.81
CA ASN A 20 -0.89 -17.15 4.10
C ASN A 20 0.12 -16.20 4.74
N LYS A 21 1.40 -16.58 4.73
CA LYS A 21 2.48 -15.73 5.25
C LYS A 21 2.57 -14.39 4.50
N LYS A 22 2.33 -14.40 3.18
CA LYS A 22 2.35 -13.18 2.36
C LYS A 22 1.17 -12.25 2.65
N ILE A 23 -0.01 -12.81 2.94
CA ILE A 23 -1.18 -12.02 3.36
C ILE A 23 -0.86 -11.32 4.67
N GLU A 24 -0.31 -12.02 5.66
CA GLU A 24 0.05 -11.44 6.96
C GLU A 24 1.12 -10.33 6.82
N GLU A 25 2.15 -10.55 5.99
CA GLU A 25 3.18 -9.53 5.71
C GLU A 25 2.58 -8.29 5.02
N ALA A 26 1.70 -8.49 4.05
CA ALA A 26 1.03 -7.40 3.34
C ALA A 26 0.06 -6.63 4.26
N GLU A 27 -0.72 -7.33 5.08
CA GLU A 27 -1.60 -6.72 6.08
C GLU A 27 -0.81 -5.88 7.07
N ASN A 28 0.32 -6.38 7.57
CA ASN A 28 1.20 -5.63 8.46
C ASN A 28 1.75 -4.36 7.79
N GLU A 29 2.24 -4.46 6.55
CA GLU A 29 2.71 -3.30 5.78
C GLU A 29 1.60 -2.26 5.60
N TRP A 30 0.39 -2.68 5.24
CA TRP A 30 -0.74 -1.76 5.01
C TRP A 30 -1.25 -1.13 6.30
N ASN A 31 -1.26 -1.88 7.40
CA ASN A 31 -1.59 -1.35 8.71
C ASN A 31 -0.57 -0.30 9.17
N GLU A 32 0.72 -0.54 8.94
CA GLU A 32 1.77 0.45 9.24
C GLU A 32 1.59 1.72 8.40
N LEU A 33 1.24 1.59 7.13
CA LEU A 33 0.90 2.72 6.26
C LEU A 33 -0.31 3.51 6.79
N GLY A 34 -1.36 2.81 7.21
CA GLY A 34 -2.53 3.42 7.85
C GLY A 34 -2.13 4.23 9.09
N ASN A 35 -1.27 3.68 9.94
CA ASN A 35 -0.73 4.37 11.13
C ASN A 35 0.11 5.61 10.77
N GLN A 36 0.76 5.63 9.61
CA GLN A 36 1.49 6.78 9.07
C GLN A 36 0.60 7.81 8.33
N GLY A 37 -0.72 7.59 8.33
CA GLY A 37 -1.71 8.48 7.72
C GLY A 37 -1.95 8.25 6.23
N TRP A 38 -1.40 7.19 5.65
CA TRP A 38 -1.69 6.81 4.26
C TRP A 38 -3.07 6.19 4.14
N LYS A 39 -3.76 6.48 3.03
CA LYS A 39 -5.08 5.94 2.70
C LYS A 39 -5.01 5.18 1.39
N PHE A 40 -5.68 4.04 1.30
CA PHE A 40 -5.82 3.32 0.04
C PHE A 40 -6.54 4.20 -0.99
N CYS A 41 -6.00 4.26 -2.21
CA CYS A 41 -6.55 5.04 -3.31
C CYS A 41 -7.12 4.14 -4.41
N LYS A 42 -6.28 3.25 -4.97
CA LYS A 42 -6.67 2.31 -6.03
C LYS A 42 -5.63 1.21 -6.18
N GLU A 43 -6.03 0.11 -6.80
CA GLU A 43 -5.14 -0.94 -7.30
C GLU A 43 -5.16 -0.98 -8.84
N GLY A 44 -4.15 -1.60 -9.44
CA GLY A 44 -4.11 -1.91 -10.86
C GLY A 44 -2.74 -2.32 -11.37
N ASN A 45 -2.70 -3.24 -12.35
CA ASN A 45 -1.45 -3.74 -12.97
C ASN A 45 -0.41 -4.27 -11.95
N GLY A 46 -0.87 -4.94 -10.89
CA GLY A 46 0.00 -5.46 -9.83
C GLY A 46 0.64 -4.36 -8.98
N VAL A 47 -0.03 -3.22 -8.83
CA VAL A 47 0.40 -2.11 -7.98
C VAL A 47 -0.79 -1.60 -7.18
N MET A 48 -0.58 -1.40 -5.88
CA MET A 48 -1.48 -0.63 -5.03
C MET A 48 -0.96 0.79 -4.85
N VAL A 49 -1.87 1.73 -4.86
CA VAL A 49 -1.60 3.16 -4.71
C VAL A 49 -2.21 3.63 -3.40
N PHE A 50 -1.38 4.27 -2.57
CA PHE A 50 -1.77 4.94 -1.34
C PHE A 50 -1.56 6.45 -1.49
N ILE A 51 -2.41 7.23 -0.82
CA ILE A 51 -2.40 8.69 -0.85
C ILE A 51 -2.42 9.26 0.57
N ARG A 52 -1.74 10.37 0.79
CA ARG A 52 -1.79 11.14 2.04
C ARG A 52 -1.87 12.63 1.75
N GLU A 53 -2.73 13.36 2.45
CA GLU A 53 -2.81 14.82 2.36
C GLU A 53 -1.63 15.44 3.13
N LEU A 54 -1.01 16.47 2.57
CA LEU A 54 0.01 17.25 3.26
C LEU A 54 -0.67 18.45 3.92
N ASP A 55 -0.54 18.54 5.24
CA ASP A 55 -0.83 19.78 5.95
C ASP A 55 0.28 20.80 5.60
N GLU A 56 -0.12 22.02 5.24
CA GLU A 56 0.80 23.13 4.89
C GLU A 56 1.69 23.55 6.07
#